data_AF-X5PN15-F1
#
_entry.id   AF-X5PN15-F1
#
_cell.length_a   1.000
_cell.length_b   1.000
_cell.length_c   1.000
_cell.angle_alpha   90.00
_cell.angle_beta   90.00
_cell.angle_gamma   90.00
#
_symmetry.space_group_name_H-M   'P 1'
#
loop_
_entity.id
_entity.type
_entity.pdbx_description
1 polymer ?
#
loop_
_entity_poly.entity_id
_entity_poly.type
_entity_poly.pdbx_seq_one_letter_code
_entity_poly.pdbx_strand_id
1 'polypeptide(L)'
;MDSTGKQAAECLLRTLRVEIAPVWVLVKPGVMVPSIFSATGMEPLKSIVIDSIQASERSDRYLDVPIFAGFPMPMSRTAASRWSLWWIDTVRRRSILLTVSSQIGMQRKAMSYGELLPSVESGIDTAKKLVCEGRRPVILLEHADRMHDSTYVLREVLGRKLPWTAVPYLSIPMPPPRLSPQVLARQ
;
A
#
# COMPACT_ATOMS: atom_id res chain seq x y z
N MET A 1 -7.17 -0.33 -13.61
CA MET A 1 -5.89 0.10 -14.19
C MET A 1 -6.09 0.67 -15.60
N ASP A 2 -7.11 0.22 -16.31
CA ASP A 2 -7.41 0.56 -17.71
C ASP A 2 -7.60 2.08 -17.96
N SER A 3 -8.16 2.81 -17.00
CA SER A 3 -8.40 4.25 -17.13
C SER A 3 -7.12 5.10 -17.18
N THR A 4 -6.10 4.75 -16.38
CA THR A 4 -4.83 5.49 -16.34
C THR A 4 -4.06 5.37 -17.66
N GLY A 5 -4.02 4.17 -18.25
CA GLY A 5 -3.40 3.96 -19.55
C GLY A 5 -4.09 4.75 -20.66
N LYS A 6 -5.43 4.78 -20.65
CA LYS A 6 -6.23 5.59 -21.59
C LYS A 6 -5.95 7.09 -21.45
N GLN A 7 -5.89 7.61 -20.22
CA GLN A 7 -5.58 9.03 -19.97
C GLN A 7 -4.18 9.41 -20.45
N ALA A 8 -3.17 8.56 -20.19
CA ALA A 8 -1.82 8.78 -20.66
C ALA A 8 -1.73 8.80 -22.20
N ALA A 9 -2.42 7.86 -22.87
CA ALA A 9 -2.49 7.81 -24.34
C ALA A 9 -3.20 9.05 -24.91
N GLU A 10 -4.29 9.49 -24.29
CA GLU A 10 -5.02 10.70 -24.70
C GLU A 10 -4.13 11.95 -24.59
N CYS A 11 -3.42 12.12 -23.46
CA CYS A 11 -2.45 13.20 -23.28
C CYS A 11 -1.42 13.23 -24.42
N LEU A 12 -0.86 12.06 -24.74
CA LEU A 12 0.15 11.90 -25.78
C LEU A 12 -0.40 12.29 -27.15
N LEU A 13 -1.56 11.75 -27.54
CA LEU A 13 -2.18 12.02 -28.84
C LEU A 13 -2.51 13.50 -29.03
N ARG A 14 -3.09 14.15 -28.02
CA ARG A 14 -3.41 15.58 -28.06
C ARG A 14 -2.14 16.45 -28.15
N THR A 15 -1.06 16.02 -27.51
CA THR A 15 0.24 16.70 -27.61
C THR A 15 0.82 16.58 -29.02
N LEU A 16 0.79 15.38 -29.62
CA LEU A 16 1.28 15.14 -30.99
C LEU A 16 0.47 15.91 -32.04
N ARG A 17 -0.82 16.11 -31.81
CA ARG A 17 -1.70 16.94 -32.64
C ARG A 17 -1.55 18.44 -32.40
N VAL A 18 -0.66 18.85 -31.48
CA VAL A 18 -0.43 20.26 -31.11
C VAL A 18 -1.69 20.92 -30.52
N GLU A 19 -2.63 20.12 -30.00
CA GLU A 19 -3.84 20.62 -29.33
C GLU A 19 -3.54 21.10 -27.91
N ILE A 20 -2.51 20.51 -27.27
CA ILE A 20 -2.04 20.85 -25.94
C ILE A 20 -0.51 20.89 -25.90
N ALA A 21 0.03 21.69 -24.98
CA ALA A 21 1.45 21.76 -24.63
C ALA A 21 1.60 21.45 -23.12
N PRO A 22 1.73 20.16 -22.73
CA PRO A 22 1.66 19.74 -21.33
C PRO A 22 2.82 20.33 -20.50
N VAL A 23 2.49 20.97 -19.37
CA VAL A 23 3.44 21.41 -18.33
C VAL A 23 3.21 20.60 -17.07
N TRP A 24 4.28 19.93 -16.67
CA TRP A 24 4.40 19.16 -15.44
C TRP A 24 4.80 19.95 -14.19
N VAL A 25 4.13 19.63 -13.08
CA VAL A 25 4.45 20.15 -11.74
C VAL A 25 4.42 18.99 -10.74
N LEU A 26 5.46 18.90 -9.91
CA LEU A 26 5.58 17.89 -8.86
C LEU A 26 5.49 18.55 -7.48
N VAL A 27 4.59 18.06 -6.63
CA VAL A 27 4.46 18.52 -5.23
C VAL A 27 4.60 17.35 -4.26
N LYS A 28 5.41 17.54 -3.20
CA LYS A 28 5.72 16.54 -2.18
C LYS A 28 5.22 17.00 -0.79
N PRO A 29 4.08 16.50 -0.29
CA PRO A 29 3.41 17.00 0.91
C PRO A 29 4.14 16.66 2.21
N GLY A 30 5.07 15.70 2.20
CA GLY A 30 5.84 15.37 3.40
C GLY A 30 5.26 14.41 4.36
N VAL A 31 4.31 13.65 3.86
CA VAL A 31 3.74 12.55 4.58
C VAL A 31 4.39 11.27 4.11
N MET A 32 4.61 10.35 5.04
CA MET A 32 4.84 8.94 4.77
C MET A 32 3.62 8.23 5.37
N VAL A 33 2.98 7.38 4.58
CA VAL A 33 1.86 6.55 5.02
C VAL A 33 2.33 5.11 4.99
N PRO A 34 1.98 4.27 5.98
CA PRO A 34 2.25 2.84 5.91
C PRO A 34 1.66 2.27 4.61
N SER A 35 2.42 1.48 3.85
CA SER A 35 1.98 0.99 2.53
C SER A 35 0.76 0.07 2.57
N ILE A 36 0.36 -0.44 3.73
CA ILE A 36 -0.93 -1.12 3.87
C ILE A 36 -2.12 -0.17 3.79
N PHE A 37 -1.91 1.09 4.18
CA PHE A 37 -2.92 2.14 4.16
C PHE A 37 -2.79 3.06 2.95
N SER A 38 -1.93 2.72 1.98
CA SER A 38 -1.87 3.42 0.69
C SER A 38 -3.00 3.01 -0.27
N ALA A 39 -3.89 2.10 0.15
CA ALA A 39 -5.07 1.75 -0.62
C ALA A 39 -6.02 2.94 -0.69
N THR A 40 -6.31 3.41 -1.90
CA THR A 40 -7.18 4.57 -2.18
C THR A 40 -8.67 4.33 -1.89
N GLY A 41 -9.02 3.15 -1.35
CA GLY A 41 -10.38 2.80 -0.92
C GLY A 41 -10.72 3.18 0.51
N MET A 42 -9.74 3.62 1.31
CA MET A 42 -9.96 4.04 2.70
C MET A 42 -9.92 5.56 2.80
N GLU A 43 -10.74 6.11 3.69
CA GLU A 43 -10.60 7.51 4.08
C GLU A 43 -9.24 7.77 4.75
N PRO A 44 -8.86 9.03 5.01
CA PRO A 44 -9.27 10.22 4.25
C PRO A 44 -8.73 10.24 2.80
N LEU A 45 -7.86 9.28 2.44
CA LEU A 45 -7.19 9.24 1.14
C LEU A 45 -8.19 9.09 -0.02
N LYS A 46 -9.22 8.25 0.16
CA LYS A 46 -10.28 8.04 -0.83
C LYS A 46 -10.92 9.36 -1.25
N SER A 47 -11.36 10.17 -0.30
CA SER A 47 -11.95 11.48 -0.62
C SER A 47 -10.98 12.39 -1.37
N ILE A 48 -9.71 12.44 -0.96
CA ILE A 48 -8.69 13.26 -1.62
C ILE A 48 -8.46 12.84 -3.08
N VAL A 49 -8.47 11.53 -3.36
CA VAL A 49 -8.34 10.99 -4.73
C VAL A 49 -9.59 11.29 -5.56
N ILE A 50 -10.78 11.16 -4.98
CA ILE A 50 -12.03 11.51 -5.67
C ILE A 50 -12.04 13.01 -6.01
N ASP A 51 -11.63 13.88 -5.09
CA ASP A 51 -11.55 15.32 -5.32
C ASP A 51 -10.58 15.66 -6.46
N SER A 52 -9.44 14.95 -6.58
CA SER A 52 -8.47 15.19 -7.66
C SER A 52 -9.00 14.75 -9.02
N ILE A 53 -9.76 13.65 -9.07
CA ILE A 53 -10.46 13.19 -10.28
C ILE A 53 -11.53 14.21 -10.68
N GLN A 54 -12.38 14.63 -9.74
CA GLN A 54 -13.44 15.62 -10.01
C GLN A 54 -12.86 16.98 -10.45
N ALA A 55 -11.72 17.39 -9.90
CA ALA A 55 -11.03 18.61 -10.34
C ALA A 55 -10.60 18.52 -11.81
N SER A 56 -10.18 17.33 -12.25
CA SER A 56 -9.79 17.06 -13.63
C SER A 56 -11.00 17.07 -14.56
N GLU A 57 -12.11 16.46 -14.15
CA GLU A 57 -13.37 16.40 -14.93
C GLU A 57 -14.05 17.78 -15.09
N ARG A 58 -13.95 18.65 -14.08
CA ARG A 58 -14.51 20.01 -14.12
C ARG A 58 -13.65 21.01 -14.90
N SER A 59 -12.50 20.60 -15.41
CA SER A 59 -11.58 21.51 -16.11
C SER A 59 -11.97 21.65 -17.59
N ASP A 60 -12.18 22.88 -18.04
CA ASP A 60 -12.39 23.20 -19.47
C ASP A 60 -11.15 22.94 -20.34
N ARG A 61 -10.00 22.66 -19.73
CA ARG A 61 -8.73 22.33 -20.38
C ARG A 61 -8.26 20.96 -19.94
N TYR A 62 -7.42 20.33 -20.76
CA TYR A 62 -6.79 19.06 -20.38
C TYR A 62 -6.05 19.22 -19.05
N LEU A 63 -6.50 18.47 -18.05
CA LEU A 63 -5.95 18.44 -16.71
C LEU A 63 -5.94 17.00 -16.20
N ASP A 64 -4.82 16.59 -15.63
CA ASP A 64 -4.71 15.35 -14.87
C ASP A 64 -3.94 15.59 -13.57
N VAL A 65 -4.46 15.03 -12.47
CA VAL A 65 -3.97 15.22 -11.09
C VAL A 65 -3.80 13.87 -10.39
N PRO A 66 -2.86 13.02 -10.85
CA PRO A 66 -2.61 11.74 -10.22
C PRO A 66 -1.90 11.91 -8.86
N ILE A 67 -2.37 11.13 -7.89
CA ILE A 67 -1.81 11.08 -6.54
C ILE A 67 -1.05 9.78 -6.37
N PHE A 68 0.25 9.87 -6.07
CA PHE A 68 1.07 8.69 -5.81
C PHE A 68 1.38 8.56 -4.33
N ALA A 69 0.78 7.56 -3.70
CA ALA A 69 1.18 7.06 -2.41
C ALA A 69 2.49 6.28 -2.59
N GLY A 70 3.62 6.89 -2.21
CA GLY A 70 4.92 6.27 -2.42
C GLY A 70 5.08 4.96 -1.61
N PHE A 71 5.94 4.06 -2.09
CA PHE A 71 6.24 2.79 -1.40
C PHE A 71 7.35 2.99 -0.36
N PRO A 72 7.07 2.89 0.95
CA PRO A 72 8.05 3.10 2.00
C PRO A 72 8.96 1.87 2.10
N MET A 73 10.05 1.91 1.36
CA MET A 73 11.19 1.01 1.55
C MET A 73 12.39 1.82 2.03
N PRO A 74 13.22 1.27 2.94
CA PRO A 74 14.43 1.92 3.40
C PRO A 74 15.52 1.79 2.32
N MET A 75 15.36 2.50 1.21
CA MET A 75 16.45 2.73 0.26
C MET A 75 16.75 4.22 0.26
N SER A 76 17.80 4.61 0.99
CA SER A 76 18.37 5.95 1.12
C SER A 76 17.53 7.02 1.85
N ARG A 77 18.23 7.91 2.59
CA ARG A 77 17.68 9.11 3.26
C ARG A 77 16.97 10.07 2.29
N THR A 78 17.18 9.91 0.98
CA THR A 78 16.62 10.73 -0.10
C THR A 78 15.42 10.09 -0.79
N ALA A 79 15.21 8.77 -0.65
CA ALA A 79 14.11 8.05 -1.31
C ALA A 79 13.16 7.32 -0.32
N ALA A 80 13.03 7.87 0.89
CA ALA A 80 11.86 7.66 1.72
C ALA A 80 10.65 8.35 1.08
N SER A 81 10.16 7.75 -0.01
CA SER A 81 8.86 7.84 -0.67
C SER A 81 7.85 8.80 -0.03
N ARG A 82 8.13 10.10 -0.21
CA ARG A 82 7.20 11.19 0.05
C ARG A 82 6.13 11.08 -1.02
N TRP A 83 4.86 11.14 -0.64
CA TRP A 83 3.75 11.23 -1.60
C TRP A 83 4.13 12.20 -2.72
N SER A 84 3.87 11.84 -3.95
CA SER A 84 4.23 12.66 -5.11
C SER A 84 2.96 12.93 -5.87
N LEU A 85 2.51 14.18 -5.88
CA LEU A 85 1.43 14.61 -6.76
C LEU A 85 2.06 15.02 -8.09
N TRP A 86 1.60 14.39 -9.17
CA TRP A 86 1.99 14.80 -10.50
C TRP A 86 0.85 15.61 -11.11
N TRP A 87 1.21 16.41 -12.08
CA TRP A 87 0.34 17.39 -12.70
C TRP A 87 0.73 17.50 -14.14
N ILE A 88 -0.22 17.66 -15.04
CA ILE A 88 0.01 18.05 -16.43
C ILE A 88 -1.04 19.12 -16.80
N ASP A 89 -0.59 20.32 -17.14
CA ASP A 89 -1.47 21.46 -17.52
C ASP A 89 -0.78 22.38 -18.51
N THR A 90 -1.55 23.07 -19.35
CA THR A 90 -1.07 24.11 -20.27
C THR A 90 -0.97 25.49 -19.61
N VAL A 91 -1.61 25.77 -18.46
CA VAL A 91 -1.53 27.08 -17.75
C VAL A 91 -1.63 26.97 -16.21
N ARG A 92 -0.51 27.15 -15.51
CA ARG A 92 -0.33 27.53 -14.08
C ARG A 92 -1.58 27.46 -13.16
N ARG A 93 -2.09 26.26 -12.84
CA ARG A 93 -2.96 26.04 -11.65
C ARG A 93 -2.26 25.33 -10.49
N ARG A 94 -1.08 25.84 -10.12
CA ARG A 94 -0.31 25.37 -8.94
C ARG A 94 -1.13 25.39 -7.64
N SER A 95 -2.16 26.23 -7.55
CA SER A 95 -3.05 26.33 -6.39
C SER A 95 -3.79 25.02 -6.08
N ILE A 96 -4.30 24.30 -7.08
CA ILE A 96 -5.02 23.03 -6.88
C ILE A 96 -4.09 21.99 -6.24
N LEU A 97 -2.86 21.87 -6.76
CA LEU A 97 -1.85 20.98 -6.19
C LEU A 97 -1.48 21.33 -4.75
N LEU A 98 -1.36 22.63 -4.44
CA LEU A 98 -1.05 23.07 -3.09
C LEU A 98 -2.21 22.78 -2.13
N THR A 99 -3.45 22.91 -2.58
CA THR A 99 -4.64 22.51 -1.80
C THR A 99 -4.62 21.03 -1.49
N VAL A 100 -4.45 20.17 -2.51
CA VAL A 100 -4.40 18.71 -2.32
C VAL A 100 -3.21 18.31 -1.43
N SER A 101 -2.04 18.89 -1.67
CA SER A 101 -0.86 18.68 -0.83
C SER A 101 -1.09 19.09 0.62
N SER A 102 -1.78 20.22 0.86
CA SER A 102 -2.13 20.69 2.19
C SER A 102 -3.10 19.74 2.89
N GLN A 103 -4.14 19.28 2.18
CA GLN A 103 -5.10 18.30 2.70
C GLN A 103 -4.40 17.00 3.15
N ILE A 104 -3.51 16.45 2.31
CA ILE A 104 -2.70 15.27 2.66
C ILE A 104 -1.87 15.55 3.91
N GLY A 105 -1.23 16.72 3.99
CA GLY A 105 -0.44 17.15 5.15
C GLY A 105 -1.25 17.21 6.45
N MET A 106 -2.45 17.79 6.41
CA MET A 106 -3.35 17.89 7.56
C MET A 106 -3.88 16.51 8.01
N GLN A 107 -4.17 15.63 7.06
CA GLN A 107 -4.74 14.31 7.31
C GLN A 107 -3.71 13.22 7.64
N ARG A 108 -2.42 13.57 7.73
CA ARG A 108 -1.32 12.61 7.92
C ARG A 108 -1.51 11.62 9.08
N LYS A 109 -2.09 12.08 10.20
CA LYS A 109 -2.30 11.23 11.37
C LYS A 109 -3.48 10.27 11.16
N ALA A 110 -4.55 10.75 10.53
CA ALA A 110 -5.74 9.95 10.24
C ALA A 110 -5.46 8.81 9.25
N MET A 111 -4.41 8.92 8.43
CA MET A 111 -3.99 7.88 7.49
C MET A 111 -3.15 6.74 8.11
N SER A 112 -2.77 6.82 9.39
CA SER A 112 -1.86 5.84 10.00
C SER A 112 -2.52 4.61 10.63
N TYR A 113 -3.86 4.55 10.71
CA TYR A 113 -4.72 3.39 11.06
C TYR A 113 -4.13 2.29 11.97
N GLY A 114 -3.37 2.64 13.01
CA GLY A 114 -2.64 1.65 13.82
C GLY A 114 -3.54 0.62 14.49
N GLU A 115 -4.78 1.00 14.79
CA GLU A 115 -5.78 0.15 15.45
C GLU A 115 -6.35 -0.95 14.55
N LEU A 116 -6.21 -0.84 13.22
CA LEU A 116 -6.71 -1.84 12.28
C LEU A 116 -5.82 -3.10 12.20
N LEU A 117 -4.62 -3.05 12.79
CA LEU A 117 -3.66 -4.15 12.73
C LEU A 117 -3.51 -4.79 14.11
N PRO A 118 -4.09 -5.98 14.33
CA PRO A 118 -3.85 -6.71 15.56
C PRO A 118 -2.38 -7.11 15.68
N SER A 119 -1.89 -7.22 16.91
CA SER A 119 -0.62 -7.90 17.16
C SER A 119 -0.72 -9.38 16.73
N VAL A 120 0.43 -10.06 16.60
CA VAL A 120 0.46 -11.49 16.27
C VAL A 120 -0.37 -12.29 17.28
N GLU A 121 -0.19 -12.02 18.56
CA GLU A 121 -0.89 -12.69 19.66
C GLU A 121 -2.40 -12.48 19.57
N SER A 122 -2.83 -11.22 19.44
CA SER A 122 -4.25 -10.85 19.34
C SER A 122 -4.91 -11.41 18.08
N GLY A 123 -4.17 -11.42 16.96
CA GLY A 123 -4.62 -12.02 15.71
C GLY A 123 -4.86 -13.53 15.85
N ILE A 124 -3.95 -14.24 16.54
CA ILE A 124 -4.13 -15.66 16.84
C ILE A 124 -5.31 -15.90 17.78
N ASP A 125 -5.49 -15.09 18.83
CA ASP A 125 -6.62 -15.24 19.74
C ASP A 125 -7.97 -15.02 19.03
N THR A 126 -8.02 -14.04 18.13
CA THR A 126 -9.18 -13.81 17.27
C THR A 126 -9.43 -15.02 16.36
N ALA A 127 -8.41 -15.57 15.73
CA ALA A 127 -8.54 -16.75 14.89
C ALA A 127 -9.04 -17.98 15.66
N LYS A 128 -8.53 -18.22 16.89
CA LYS A 128 -9.01 -19.29 17.76
C LYS A 128 -10.49 -19.13 18.09
N LYS A 129 -10.92 -17.92 18.44
CA LYS A 129 -12.32 -17.63 18.72
C LYS A 129 -13.22 -17.95 17.52
N LEU A 130 -12.86 -17.47 16.33
CA LEU A 130 -13.60 -17.74 15.10
C LEU A 130 -13.68 -19.24 14.80
N VAL A 131 -12.58 -19.96 15.00
CA VAL A 131 -12.52 -21.42 14.84
C VAL A 131 -13.45 -22.13 15.84
N CYS A 132 -13.47 -21.73 17.11
CA CYS A 132 -14.36 -22.29 18.13
C CYS A 132 -15.84 -22.02 17.82
N GLU A 133 -16.13 -20.88 17.19
CA GLU A 133 -17.47 -20.52 16.69
C GLU A 133 -17.86 -21.27 15.41
N GLY A 134 -17.03 -22.20 14.91
CA GLY A 134 -17.28 -22.97 13.69
C GLY A 134 -17.02 -22.19 12.39
N ARG A 135 -16.45 -20.99 12.46
CA ARG A 135 -16.15 -20.15 11.29
C ARG A 135 -14.80 -20.57 10.70
N ARG A 136 -14.84 -21.49 9.73
CA ARG A 136 -13.68 -22.04 9.03
C ARG A 136 -13.88 -21.98 7.51
N PRO A 137 -12.82 -21.78 6.69
CA PRO A 137 -11.42 -21.60 7.09
C PRO A 137 -11.12 -20.18 7.62
N VAL A 138 -10.07 -20.06 8.44
CA VAL A 138 -9.49 -18.76 8.86
C VAL A 138 -8.12 -18.62 8.22
N ILE A 139 -7.88 -17.48 7.57
CA ILE A 139 -6.61 -17.17 6.93
C ILE A 139 -5.91 -16.08 7.75
N LEU A 140 -4.71 -16.40 8.25
CA LEU A 140 -3.83 -15.45 8.92
C LEU A 140 -2.79 -14.93 7.92
N LEU A 141 -2.73 -13.62 7.74
CA LEU A 141 -1.77 -12.95 6.86
C LEU A 141 -0.87 -12.04 7.69
N GLU A 142 0.44 -12.26 7.61
CA GLU A 142 1.40 -11.42 8.31
C GLU A 142 1.71 -10.17 7.47
N HIS A 143 1.27 -9.00 7.93
CA HIS A 143 1.39 -7.78 7.14
C HIS A 143 2.86 -7.41 6.83
N ALA A 144 3.76 -7.56 7.80
CA ALA A 144 5.17 -7.21 7.64
C ALA A 144 5.89 -8.07 6.59
N ASP A 145 5.31 -9.22 6.26
CA ASP A 145 5.95 -10.22 5.41
C ASP A 145 5.32 -10.26 4.01
N ARG A 146 5.91 -9.47 3.11
CA ARG A 146 5.53 -9.49 1.68
C ARG A 146 6.38 -10.43 0.83
N MET A 147 7.45 -10.99 1.41
CA MET A 147 8.40 -11.87 0.73
C MET A 147 8.24 -13.34 1.15
N HIS A 148 7.36 -13.60 2.12
CA HIS A 148 7.03 -14.90 2.69
C HIS A 148 8.19 -15.56 3.44
N ASP A 149 9.11 -14.80 4.02
CA ASP A 149 10.27 -15.31 4.76
C ASP A 149 10.18 -15.08 6.28
N SER A 150 9.09 -14.49 6.75
CA SER A 150 8.85 -14.28 8.17
C SER A 150 8.33 -15.53 8.88
N THR A 151 8.68 -15.64 10.16
CA THR A 151 8.31 -16.76 11.02
C THR A 151 7.56 -16.34 12.28
N TYR A 152 7.19 -15.07 12.45
CA TYR A 152 6.55 -14.60 13.69
C TYR A 152 5.20 -15.28 13.94
N VAL A 153 4.30 -15.30 12.95
CA VAL A 153 3.01 -16.00 13.07
C VAL A 153 3.24 -17.51 13.23
N LEU A 154 4.14 -18.11 12.44
CA LEU A 154 4.46 -19.54 12.52
C LEU A 154 4.95 -19.94 13.91
N ARG A 155 5.88 -19.17 14.48
CA ARG A 155 6.42 -19.39 15.81
C ARG A 155 5.31 -19.38 16.87
N GLU A 156 4.38 -18.43 16.77
CA GLU A 156 3.27 -18.32 17.72
C GLU A 156 2.26 -19.48 17.58
N VAL A 157 1.94 -19.89 16.36
CA VAL A 157 1.11 -21.08 16.07
C VAL A 157 1.72 -22.33 16.69
N LEU A 158 3.03 -22.55 16.49
CA LEU A 158 3.75 -23.72 17.02
C LEU A 158 3.85 -23.66 18.55
N GLY A 159 4.16 -22.50 19.12
CA GLY A 159 4.23 -22.30 20.57
C GLY A 159 2.89 -22.60 21.26
N ARG A 160 1.76 -22.24 20.62
CA ARG A 160 0.40 -22.52 21.10
C ARG A 160 -0.15 -23.87 20.67
N LYS A 161 0.60 -24.68 19.91
CA LYS A 161 0.21 -26.00 19.41
C LYS A 161 -1.17 -26.01 18.73
N LEU A 162 -1.44 -25.03 17.88
CA LEU A 162 -2.75 -24.93 17.22
C LEU A 162 -2.97 -26.10 16.26
N PRO A 163 -4.05 -26.89 16.41
CA PRO A 163 -4.32 -28.02 15.53
C PRO A 163 -4.85 -27.54 14.18
N TRP A 164 -4.80 -28.42 13.16
CA TRP A 164 -5.39 -28.17 11.83
C TRP A 164 -4.88 -26.90 11.14
N THR A 165 -3.61 -26.52 11.41
CA THR A 165 -2.98 -25.36 10.78
C THR A 165 -2.12 -25.81 9.61
N ALA A 166 -2.23 -25.11 8.49
CA ALA A 166 -1.38 -25.33 7.31
C ALA A 166 -0.62 -24.04 6.96
N VAL A 167 0.64 -24.19 6.56
CA VAL A 167 1.47 -23.09 6.06
C VAL A 167 1.69 -23.34 4.57
N PRO A 168 1.02 -22.59 3.67
CA PRO A 168 1.02 -22.91 2.25
C PRO A 168 2.37 -22.61 1.58
N TYR A 169 3.11 -21.62 2.08
CA TYR A 169 4.37 -21.19 1.50
C TYR A 169 5.24 -20.50 2.55
N LEU A 170 6.53 -20.83 2.55
CA LEU A 170 7.58 -20.14 3.30
C LEU A 170 8.83 -20.12 2.42
N SER A 171 9.28 -18.91 2.08
CA SER A 171 10.51 -18.66 1.34
C SER A 171 11.71 -18.84 2.28
N ILE A 172 12.56 -19.80 1.97
CA ILE A 172 13.77 -20.08 2.74
C ILE A 172 14.97 -19.94 1.78
N PRO A 173 15.78 -18.87 1.90
CA PRO A 173 16.90 -18.62 0.98
C PRO A 173 18.06 -19.63 1.12
N MET A 174 18.09 -20.44 2.17
CA MET A 174 19.04 -21.55 2.34
C MET A 174 18.36 -22.71 3.07
N PRO A 175 18.33 -23.94 2.52
CA PRO A 175 17.73 -25.07 3.23
C PRO A 175 18.40 -25.20 4.61
N PRO A 176 17.65 -25.43 5.70
CA PRO A 176 18.26 -25.70 6.99
C PRO A 176 19.29 -26.82 6.81
N PRO A 177 20.47 -26.73 7.44
CA PRO A 177 21.46 -27.80 7.35
C PRO A 177 20.75 -29.11 7.66
N ARG A 178 20.86 -30.09 6.75
CA ARG A 178 20.17 -31.38 6.88
C ARG A 178 20.31 -31.84 8.32
N LEU A 179 19.21 -31.99 9.05
CA LEU A 179 19.23 -32.63 10.36
C LEU A 179 20.00 -33.94 10.17
N SER A 180 21.14 -34.07 10.84
CA SER A 180 21.94 -35.27 10.71
C SER A 180 21.06 -36.46 11.11
N PRO A 181 21.21 -37.63 10.47
CA PRO A 181 20.43 -38.83 10.81
C PRO A 181 20.48 -39.20 12.30
N GLN A 182 21.47 -38.68 13.03
CA GLN A 182 21.66 -38.89 14.47
C GLN A 182 20.59 -38.21 15.35
N VAL A 183 19.89 -37.17 14.86
CA VAL A 183 18.83 -36.48 15.64
C VAL A 183 17.49 -37.22 15.53
N LEU A 184 17.24 -37.95 14.44
CA LEU A 184 16.04 -38.76 14.22
C LEU A 184 16.02 -40.08 15.00
N ALA A 185 17.16 -40.52 15.54
CA ALA A 185 17.28 -41.76 16.31
C ALA A 185 17.07 -41.59 17.82
N ARG A 186 16.67 -40.40 18.29
CA ARG A 186 16.48 -40.09 19.72
C ARG A 186 15.08 -39.54 20.07
N GLN A 187 14.06 -39.81 19.24
CA GLN A 187 12.66 -39.61 19.61
C GLN A 187 11.91 -40.94 19.57
#